data_AF-A0A661X085-F1
#
_entry.id   AF-A0A661X085-F1
#
_cell.length_a   1.000
_cell.length_b   1.000
_cell.length_c   1.000
_cell.angle_alpha   90.00
_cell.angle_beta   90.00
_cell.angle_gamma   90.00
#
_symmetry.space_group_name_H-M   'P 1'
#
loop_
_entity.id
_entity.type
_entity.pdbx_description
1 polymer ?
#
loop_
_entity_poly.entity_id
_entity_poly.type
_entity_poly.pdbx_seq_one_letter_code
_entity_poly.pdbx_strand_id
1 'polypeptide(L)' 'SMGGSDANIFYTKGIKCAVLGTGMTNVHTPNETILVEDLINSEKMVEEIIVEYFKE' A
#
# COMPACT_ATOMS: atom_id res chain seq x y z
N SER A 1 3.25 -11.52 -0.93
CA SER A 1 4.58 -11.06 -1.39
C SER A 1 5.63 -12.11 -1.03
N MET A 2 6.79 -12.12 -1.69
CA MET A 2 7.90 -13.04 -1.38
C MET A 2 8.92 -12.49 -0.36
N GLY A 3 8.61 -11.38 0.32
CA GLY A 3 9.48 -10.72 1.30
C GLY A 3 8.71 -10.25 2.54
N GLY A 4 9.44 -9.70 3.52
CA GLY A 4 8.88 -9.15 4.74
C GLY A 4 8.52 -7.66 4.63
N SER A 5 7.59 -7.23 5.47
CA SER A 5 7.15 -5.84 5.65
C SER A 5 6.75 -5.60 7.11
N ASP A 6 6.50 -4.35 7.48
CA ASP A 6 5.99 -4.03 8.83
C ASP A 6 4.66 -4.72 9.14
N ALA A 7 3.86 -5.03 8.12
CA ALA A 7 2.62 -5.79 8.27
C ALA A 7 2.86 -7.17 8.90
N ASN A 8 4.02 -7.80 8.63
CA ASN A 8 4.37 -9.07 9.27
C ASN A 8 4.53 -8.89 10.79
N ILE A 9 5.18 -7.82 11.23
CA ILE A 9 5.31 -7.49 12.65
C ILE A 9 3.95 -7.16 13.26
N PHE A 10 3.10 -6.41 12.56
CA PHE A 10 1.74 -6.11 13.03
C PHE A 10 0.88 -7.37 13.22
N TYR A 11 0.99 -8.35 12.31
CA TYR A 11 0.34 -9.64 12.47
C TYR A 11 0.79 -10.37 13.75
N THR A 12 2.09 -10.32 14.11
CA THR A 12 2.56 -10.93 15.39
C THR A 12 1.97 -10.26 16.63
N LYS A 13 1.46 -9.03 16.49
CA LYS A 13 0.82 -8.25 17.56
C LYS A 13 -0.71 -8.33 17.53
N GLY A 14 -1.29 -9.22 16.71
CA GLY A 14 -2.74 -9.39 16.58
C GLY A 14 -3.44 -8.33 15.75
N ILE A 15 -2.68 -7.45 15.07
CA ILE A 15 -3.24 -6.42 14.18
C ILE A 15 -3.25 -6.98 12.76
N LYS A 16 -4.45 -7.19 12.21
CA LYS A 16 -4.61 -7.61 10.81
C LYS A 16 -4.24 -6.44 9.91
N CYS A 17 -3.16 -6.58 9.14
CA CYS A 17 -2.63 -5.52 8.29
C CYS A 17 -2.29 -6.08 6.90
N ALA A 18 -2.87 -5.49 5.86
CA ALA A 18 -2.53 -5.81 4.47
C ALA A 18 -1.50 -4.80 3.92
N VAL A 19 -0.66 -5.26 3.00
CA VAL A 19 0.24 -4.39 2.23
C VAL A 19 -0.44 -4.05 0.91
N LEU A 20 -0.55 -2.76 0.59
CA LEU A 20 -1.07 -2.26 -0.67
C LEU A 20 0.09 -1.80 -1.57
N GLY A 21 0.02 -2.09 -2.85
CA GLY A 21 1.01 -1.63 -3.83
C GLY A 21 0.78 -0.15 -4.17
N THR A 22 1.87 0.59 -4.36
CA THR A 22 1.83 2.04 -4.69
C THR A 22 2.23 2.35 -6.14
N GLY A 23 2.50 1.33 -6.97
CA GLY A 23 2.88 1.51 -8.39
C GLY A 23 4.35 1.87 -8.65
N MET A 24 5.20 1.88 -7.62
CA MET A 24 6.63 2.15 -7.79
C MET A 24 7.33 1.08 -8.65
N THR A 25 8.30 1.50 -9.45
CA THR A 25 9.12 0.65 -10.32
C THR A 25 10.60 0.86 -10.02
N ASN A 26 11.41 -0.20 -10.06
CA ASN A 26 12.86 -0.19 -9.79
C ASN A 26 13.25 0.40 -8.42
N VAL A 27 12.44 0.12 -7.39
CA VAL A 27 12.71 0.55 -6.01
C VAL A 27 14.13 0.15 -5.56
N HIS A 28 14.80 1.05 -4.82
CA HIS A 28 16.19 0.92 -4.38
C HIS A 28 17.25 0.99 -5.49
N THR A 29 16.95 1.69 -6.59
CA THR A 29 17.92 1.98 -7.65
C THR A 29 17.92 3.48 -7.98
N PRO A 30 18.96 4.02 -8.63
CA PRO A 30 18.93 5.39 -9.15
C PRO A 30 17.84 5.65 -10.20
N ASN A 31 17.25 4.59 -10.77
CA ASN A 31 16.17 4.65 -11.75
C ASN A 31 14.80 4.35 -11.12
N GLU A 32 14.65 4.55 -9.81
CA GLU A 32 13.39 4.43 -9.10
C GLU A 32 12.39 5.46 -9.63
N THR A 33 11.21 5.00 -10.03
CA THR A 33 10.17 5.83 -10.62
C THR A 33 8.78 5.44 -10.13
N ILE A 34 7.86 6.38 -10.25
CA ILE A 34 6.42 6.18 -10.05
C ILE A 34 5.68 7.04 -11.07
N LEU A 35 4.58 6.52 -11.63
CA LEU A 35 3.72 7.33 -12.50
C LEU A 35 2.89 8.29 -11.65
N VAL A 36 2.68 9.51 -12.14
CA VAL A 36 1.77 10.47 -11.47
C VAL A 36 0.36 9.89 -11.34
N GLU A 37 -0.08 9.09 -12.30
CA GLU A 37 -1.35 8.38 -12.24
C GLU A 37 -1.42 7.37 -11.07
N ASP A 38 -0.34 6.64 -10.80
CA ASP A 38 -0.29 5.69 -9.68
C ASP A 38 -0.32 6.39 -8.32
N LEU A 39 0.26 7.60 -8.22
CA LEU A 39 0.12 8.45 -7.02
C LEU A 39 -1.35 8.83 -6.78
N ILE A 40 -2.04 9.29 -7.83
CA ILE A 40 -3.46 9.66 -7.75
C ILE A 40 -4.32 8.43 -7.42
N ASN A 41 -4.03 7.29 -8.04
CA ASN A 41 -4.79 6.07 -7.80
C ASN A 41 -4.55 5.50 -6.40
N SER A 42 -3.34 5.66 -5.85
CA SER A 42 -3.05 5.28 -4.46
C SER A 42 -3.88 6.12 -3.47
N GLU A 43 -4.04 7.41 -3.73
CA GLU A 43 -4.88 8.30 -2.92
C GLU A 43 -6.35 7.88 -2.96
N LYS A 44 -6.91 7.72 -4.17
CA LYS A 44 -8.28 7.20 -4.35
C LYS A 44 -8.51 5.86 -3.68
N MET A 45 -7.54 4.95 -3.74
CA MET A 45 -7.66 3.64 -3.10
C MET A 45 -7.82 3.76 -1.58
N VAL A 46 -7.03 4.64 -0.94
CA VAL A 46 -7.13 4.87 0.50
C VAL A 46 -8.47 5.53 0.84
N GLU A 47 -8.89 6.54 0.07
CA GLU A 47 -10.18 7.20 0.23
C GLU A 47 -11.34 6.18 0.16
N GLU A 48 -11.38 5.36 -0.89
CA GLU A 48 -12.45 4.37 -1.08
C GLU A 48 -12.46 3.29 0.02
N ILE A 49 -11.29 2.86 0.52
CA ILE A 49 -11.23 1.94 1.67
C ILE A 49 -11.88 2.56 2.91
N ILE A 50 -11.59 3.85 3.17
CA ILE A 50 -12.16 4.57 4.31
C ILE A 50 -13.67 4.73 4.11
N VAL A 51 -14.10 5.18 2.93
CA VAL A 51 -15.51 5.36 2.59
C VAL A 51 -16.28 4.04 2.73
N GLU A 52 -15.76 2.95 2.16
CA GLU A 52 -16.34 1.61 2.27
C GLU A 52 -16.44 1.13 3.72
N TYR A 53 -15.42 1.37 4.53
CA TYR A 53 -15.44 0.99 5.95
C TYR A 53 -16.58 1.65 6.74
N PHE A 54 -17.00 2.84 6.33
CA PHE A 54 -18.10 3.59 6.96
C PHE A 54 -19.45 3.45 6.24
N LYS A 55 -19.54 2.62 5.19
CA LYS A 55 -20.85 2.27 4.60
C LYS A 55 -21.61 1.34 5.55
N GLU A 56 -22.90 1.61 5.71
CA GLU A 56 -23.83 0.81 6.53
C GLU A 56 -24.03 -0.61 5.97
#